data_AF-A0A2G6L0T1-F1
#
_entry.id   AF-A0A2G6L0T1-F1
#
_cell.length_a   1.000
_cell.length_b   1.000
_cell.length_c   1.000
_cell.angle_alpha   90.00
_cell.angle_beta   90.00
_cell.angle_gamma   90.00
#
_symmetry.space_group_name_H-M   'P 1'
#
loop_
_entity.id
_entity.type
_entity.pdbx_description
1 polymer ?
#
loop_
_entity_poly.entity_id
_entity_poly.type
_entity_poly.pdbx_seq_one_letter_code
_entity_poly.pdbx_strand_id
1 'polypeptide(L)'
;DYIHIKRIAEVGDKAIGHVLVKRFRQQKNYEKRTRKFASREGSKVGYEEAKAASIAHIAEQKGISLEAAKQHFEHPVLEQRPYIKMASLENKHKFSLEIDQQQVEQAQQGGEQGGKFNTYGFSTHTTVPHW
;
A
#
# COMPACT_ATOMS: atom_id res chain seq x y z
N ASP A 1 5.77 19.67 -25.73
CA ASP A 1 4.37 19.79 -26.20
C ASP A 1 3.37 18.87 -25.50
N TYR A 2 3.77 17.81 -24.78
CA TYR A 2 2.82 16.89 -24.13
C TYR A 2 2.34 17.32 -22.74
N ILE A 3 2.87 18.40 -22.18
CA ILE A 3 2.55 18.86 -20.83
C ILE A 3 2.27 20.37 -20.90
N HIS A 4 1.14 20.77 -20.31
CA HIS A 4 0.80 22.17 -20.09
C HIS A 4 1.00 22.50 -18.61
N ILE A 5 1.93 23.42 -18.31
CA ILE A 5 2.30 23.78 -16.94
C ILE A 5 1.75 25.18 -16.63
N LYS A 6 1.03 25.29 -15.50
CA LYS A 6 0.56 26.59 -14.97
C LYS A 6 1.55 27.15 -13.96
N ARG A 7 1.51 28.47 -13.75
CA ARG A 7 2.33 29.13 -12.71
C ARG A 7 1.96 28.63 -11.32
N ILE A 8 2.95 28.59 -10.43
CA ILE A 8 2.73 28.31 -9.01
C ILE A 8 1.79 29.38 -8.44
N ALA A 9 0.79 28.95 -7.68
CA ALA A 9 -0.20 29.82 -7.07
C ALA A 9 -0.61 29.24 -5.71
N GLU A 10 -1.02 30.13 -4.81
CA GLU A 10 -1.60 29.74 -3.53
C GLU A 10 -2.95 29.06 -3.76
N VAL A 11 -3.20 27.97 -3.02
CA VAL A 11 -4.48 27.23 -3.10
C VAL A 11 -5.62 28.10 -2.56
N GLY A 12 -5.38 28.86 -1.49
CA GLY A 12 -6.35 29.72 -0.82
C GLY A 12 -7.59 28.94 -0.34
N ASP A 13 -8.74 29.63 -0.28
CA ASP A 13 -10.03 29.05 0.15
C ASP A 13 -10.72 28.19 -0.94
N LYS A 14 -10.00 27.80 -2.00
CA LYS A 14 -10.56 27.03 -3.11
C LYS A 14 -10.67 25.53 -2.82
N ALA A 15 -10.04 25.06 -1.73
CA ALA A 15 -10.09 23.66 -1.36
C ALA A 15 -11.50 23.27 -0.88
N ILE A 16 -12.12 22.33 -1.60
CA ILE A 16 -13.44 21.76 -1.26
C ILE A 16 -13.28 20.72 -0.14
N GLY A 17 -12.08 20.16 0.03
CA GLY A 17 -11.76 19.25 1.12
C GLY A 17 -10.29 18.83 1.11
N HIS A 18 -10.01 17.74 1.83
CA HIS A 18 -8.67 17.17 1.92
C HIS A 18 -8.70 15.70 1.50
N VAL A 19 -7.63 15.24 0.87
CA VAL A 19 -7.48 13.83 0.49
C VAL A 19 -6.15 13.28 0.98
N LEU A 20 -6.19 12.06 1.51
CA LEU A 20 -5.01 11.28 1.79
C LEU A 20 -4.71 10.41 0.57
N VAL A 21 -3.57 10.65 -0.08
CA VAL A 21 -3.13 9.86 -1.22
C VAL A 21 -1.94 9.02 -0.81
N LYS A 22 -2.16 7.71 -0.67
CA LYS A 22 -1.14 6.75 -0.22
C LYS A 22 -0.82 5.75 -1.32
N ARG A 23 0.43 5.28 -1.32
CA ARG A 23 0.83 4.13 -2.13
C ARG A 23 0.31 2.87 -1.48
N PHE A 24 -0.52 2.13 -2.20
CA PHE A 24 -0.97 0.82 -1.75
C PHE A 24 -0.05 -0.29 -2.24
N ARG A 25 0.06 -1.36 -1.45
CA ARG A 25 0.84 -2.56 -1.81
C ARG A 25 0.06 -3.79 -1.43
N GLN A 26 -0.71 -4.31 -2.40
CA GLN A 26 -1.40 -5.56 -2.22
C GLN A 26 -0.44 -6.72 -1.99
N GLN A 27 -0.82 -7.60 -1.07
CA GLN A 27 -0.11 -8.84 -0.82
C GLN A 27 -0.51 -9.86 -1.90
N LYS A 28 0.37 -10.03 -2.88
CA LYS A 28 0.15 -10.94 -4.03
C LYS A 28 0.78 -12.31 -3.84
N ASN A 29 1.74 -12.43 -2.94
CA ASN A 29 2.52 -13.64 -2.75
C ASN A 29 2.76 -13.88 -1.26
N TYR A 30 1.87 -14.65 -0.65
CA TYR A 30 1.97 -15.04 0.76
C TYR A 30 3.15 -15.97 1.01
N GLU A 31 3.50 -16.85 0.08
CA GLU A 31 4.66 -17.74 0.20
C GLU A 31 5.98 -16.98 0.44
N LYS A 32 6.26 -15.92 -0.34
CA LYS A 32 7.46 -15.09 -0.16
C LYS A 32 7.48 -14.42 1.21
N ARG A 33 6.32 -14.04 1.74
CA ARG A 33 6.19 -13.44 3.07
C ARG A 33 6.40 -14.49 4.15
N THR A 34 5.81 -15.67 4.03
CA THR A 34 5.99 -16.81 4.94
C THR A 34 7.44 -17.27 4.98
N ARG A 35 8.11 -17.37 3.82
CA ARG A 35 9.54 -17.70 3.74
C ARG A 35 10.41 -16.64 4.44
N LYS A 36 10.10 -15.36 4.24
CA LYS A 36 10.78 -14.26 4.96
C LYS A 36 10.53 -14.31 6.47
N PHE A 37 9.32 -14.67 6.90
CA PHE A 37 8.98 -14.82 8.31
C PHE A 37 9.77 -15.97 8.94
N ALA A 38 9.73 -17.16 8.34
CA ALA A 38 10.50 -18.33 8.78
C ALA A 38 12.01 -18.05 8.85
N SER A 39 12.53 -17.28 7.87
CA SER A 39 13.94 -16.87 7.85
C SER A 39 14.30 -15.85 8.94
N ARG A 40 13.36 -15.00 9.39
CA ARG A 40 13.60 -13.98 10.44
C ARG A 40 13.56 -14.58 11.84
N GLU A 41 12.70 -15.56 12.06
CA GLU A 41 12.60 -16.31 13.32
C GLU A 41 13.76 -17.29 13.55
N GLY A 42 14.78 -17.27 12.68
CA GLY A 42 16.08 -17.90 12.93
C GLY A 42 16.02 -19.43 13.00
N SER A 43 15.47 -20.08 11.97
CA SER A 43 15.44 -21.55 11.83
C SER A 43 14.63 -22.31 12.89
N LYS A 44 13.94 -21.62 13.81
CA LYS A 44 13.16 -22.26 14.88
C LYS A 44 11.82 -22.85 14.40
N VAL A 45 11.29 -22.31 13.31
CA VAL A 45 9.98 -22.71 12.76
C VAL A 45 10.22 -23.22 11.35
N GLY A 46 9.88 -24.48 11.09
CA GLY A 46 9.93 -25.06 9.75
C GLY A 46 9.01 -24.31 8.78
N TYR A 47 9.31 -24.35 7.48
CA TYR A 47 8.46 -23.66 6.48
C TYR A 47 6.99 -24.11 6.55
N GLU A 48 6.75 -25.40 6.76
CA GLU A 48 5.39 -25.96 6.88
C GLU A 48 4.64 -25.40 8.11
N GLU A 49 5.32 -25.26 9.24
CA GLU A 49 4.72 -24.70 10.46
C GLU A 49 4.45 -23.20 10.30
N ALA A 50 5.36 -22.45 9.68
CA ALA A 50 5.16 -21.05 9.33
C ALA A 50 4.00 -20.86 8.34
N LYS A 51 3.81 -21.79 7.39
CA LYS A 51 2.68 -21.82 6.47
C LYS A 51 1.37 -22.07 7.21
N ALA A 52 1.32 -23.06 8.10
CA ALA A 52 0.15 -23.35 8.91
C ALA A 52 -0.25 -22.15 9.80
N ALA A 53 0.72 -21.51 10.47
CA ALA A 53 0.50 -20.31 11.26
C ALA A 53 -0.01 -19.13 10.40
N SER A 54 0.53 -18.95 9.19
CA SER A 54 0.07 -17.92 8.26
C SER A 54 -1.39 -18.14 7.85
N ILE A 55 -1.77 -19.38 7.54
CA ILE A 55 -3.15 -19.75 7.18
C ILE A 55 -4.10 -19.50 8.36
N ALA A 56 -3.72 -19.93 9.57
CA ALA A 56 -4.52 -19.72 10.77
C ALA A 56 -4.75 -18.22 11.04
N HIS A 57 -3.71 -17.41 10.87
CA HIS A 57 -3.82 -15.96 11.02
C HIS A 57 -4.74 -15.32 9.97
N ILE A 58 -4.72 -15.80 8.72
CA ILE A 58 -5.66 -15.34 7.68
C ILE A 58 -7.10 -15.70 8.05
N ALA A 59 -7.33 -16.91 8.57
CA ALA A 59 -8.65 -17.37 9.00
C ALA A 59 -9.21 -16.48 10.12
N GLU A 60 -8.39 -16.15 11.12
CA GLU A 60 -8.75 -15.25 12.22
C GLU A 60 -9.03 -13.82 11.75
N GLN A 61 -8.11 -13.22 10.97
CA GLN A 61 -8.27 -11.83 10.52
C GLN A 61 -9.47 -11.62 9.61
N LYS A 62 -9.84 -12.64 8.82
CA LYS A 62 -10.96 -12.56 7.86
C LYS A 62 -12.25 -13.20 8.36
N GLY A 63 -12.21 -13.92 9.49
CA GLY A 63 -13.36 -14.68 9.98
C GLY A 63 -13.83 -15.78 9.02
N ILE A 64 -12.91 -16.44 8.31
CA ILE A 64 -13.20 -17.48 7.31
C ILE A 64 -12.74 -18.87 7.78
N SER A 65 -13.27 -19.93 7.16
CA SER A 65 -12.84 -21.31 7.47
C SER A 65 -11.37 -21.55 7.11
N LEU A 66 -10.73 -22.54 7.74
CA LEU A 66 -9.33 -22.91 7.45
C LEU A 66 -9.13 -23.33 5.99
N GLU A 67 -10.10 -24.01 5.39
CA GLU A 67 -10.05 -24.40 3.96
C GLU A 67 -10.12 -23.18 3.04
N ALA A 68 -11.03 -22.23 3.32
CA ALA A 68 -11.10 -20.97 2.58
C ALA A 68 -9.82 -20.13 2.77
N ALA A 69 -9.22 -20.15 3.97
CA ALA A 69 -7.96 -19.47 4.24
C ALA A 69 -6.78 -20.09 3.48
N LYS A 70 -6.75 -21.43 3.31
CA LYS A 70 -5.77 -22.12 2.44
C LYS A 70 -5.90 -21.65 0.99
N GLN A 71 -7.12 -21.64 0.45
CA GLN A 71 -7.37 -21.14 -0.90
C GLN A 71 -6.97 -19.67 -1.05
N HIS A 72 -7.28 -18.83 -0.06
CA HIS A 72 -6.88 -17.42 -0.07
C HIS A 72 -5.35 -17.24 0.03
N PHE A 73 -4.66 -18.12 0.74
CA PHE A 73 -3.19 -18.10 0.83
C PHE A 73 -2.55 -18.39 -0.53
N GLU A 74 -3.08 -19.37 -1.26
CA GLU A 74 -2.57 -19.78 -2.58
C GLU A 74 -3.00 -18.79 -3.68
N HIS A 75 -4.24 -18.32 -3.62
CA HIS A 75 -4.86 -17.43 -4.58
C HIS A 75 -5.47 -16.22 -3.87
N PRO A 76 -4.64 -15.22 -3.49
CA PRO A 76 -5.13 -14.00 -2.89
C PRO A 76 -6.09 -13.27 -3.82
N VAL A 77 -7.26 -12.89 -3.29
CA VAL A 77 -8.18 -12.01 -4.00
C VAL A 77 -7.58 -10.61 -4.01
N LEU A 78 -7.30 -10.09 -5.20
CA LEU A 78 -6.71 -8.76 -5.39
C LEU A 78 -7.80 -7.76 -5.74
N GLU A 79 -7.84 -6.63 -5.03
CA GLU A 79 -8.77 -5.55 -5.34
C GLU A 79 -8.29 -4.77 -6.56
N GLN A 80 -9.21 -4.38 -7.44
CA GLN A 80 -8.84 -3.49 -8.54
C GLN A 80 -8.70 -2.05 -8.03
N ARG A 81 -7.55 -1.43 -8.31
CA ARG A 81 -7.22 -0.06 -7.89
C ARG A 81 -6.53 0.69 -9.02
N PRO A 82 -6.67 2.03 -9.10
CA PRO A 82 -5.88 2.84 -10.01
C PRO A 82 -4.39 2.61 -9.79
N TYR A 83 -3.63 2.49 -10.89
CA TYR A 83 -2.20 2.28 -10.82
C TYR A 83 -1.47 2.96 -11.97
N ILE A 84 -0.18 3.21 -11.76
CA ILE A 84 0.75 3.66 -12.79
C ILE A 84 1.73 2.52 -13.09
N LYS A 85 1.93 2.15 -14.37
CA LYS A 85 3.02 1.25 -14.76
C LYS A 85 4.32 2.03 -14.78
N MET A 86 5.29 1.57 -14.00
CA MET A 86 6.61 2.18 -13.92
C MET A 86 7.69 1.14 -14.23
N ALA A 87 8.83 1.62 -14.72
CA ALA A 87 10.06 0.84 -14.79
C ALA A 87 11.07 1.43 -13.82
N SER A 88 11.71 0.58 -13.01
CA SER A 88 12.82 1.01 -12.16
C SER A 88 13.98 1.49 -13.03
N LEU A 89 14.61 2.61 -12.66
CA LEU A 89 15.77 3.12 -13.40
C LEU A 89 17.00 2.23 -13.23
N GLU A 90 17.17 1.65 -12.04
CA GLU A 90 18.35 0.85 -11.66
C GLU A 90 18.32 -0.55 -12.28
N ASN A 91 17.28 -1.33 -11.98
CA ASN A 91 17.20 -2.74 -12.40
C ASN A 91 16.24 -2.99 -13.57
N LYS A 92 15.68 -1.93 -14.16
CA LYS A 92 14.72 -1.97 -15.29
C LYS A 92 13.46 -2.81 -15.04
N HIS A 93 13.24 -3.27 -13.81
CA HIS A 93 12.08 -4.09 -13.46
C HIS A 93 10.81 -3.25 -13.58
N LYS A 94 9.82 -3.78 -14.31
CA LYS A 94 8.51 -3.16 -14.47
C LYS A 94 7.63 -3.50 -13.28
N PHE A 95 7.04 -2.50 -12.64
CA PHE A 95 6.13 -2.68 -11.52
C PHE A 95 4.90 -1.78 -11.66
N SER A 96 3.84 -2.14 -10.94
CA SER A 96 2.61 -1.32 -10.86
C SER A 96 2.63 -0.58 -9.53
N LEU A 97 2.54 0.74 -9.59
CA LEU A 97 2.40 1.59 -8.42
C LEU A 97 0.91 1.86 -8.20
N GLU A 98 0.32 1.11 -7.27
CA GLU A 98 -1.10 1.21 -6.90
C GLU A 98 -1.32 2.41 -5.98
N ILE A 99 -2.40 3.16 -6.22
CA ILE A 99 -2.75 4.40 -5.52
C ILE A 99 -4.06 4.18 -4.78
N ASP A 100 -4.11 4.60 -3.51
CA ASP A 100 -5.32 4.65 -2.71
C ASP A 100 -5.56 6.10 -2.26
N GLN A 101 -6.75 6.61 -2.57
CA GLN A 101 -7.16 7.97 -2.28
C GLN A 101 -8.37 7.95 -1.37
N GLN A 102 -8.27 8.60 -0.22
CA GLN A 102 -9.33 8.64 0.78
C GLN A 102 -9.67 10.11 1.07
N GLN A 103 -10.94 10.48 0.99
CA GLN A 103 -11.40 11.80 1.43
C GLN A 103 -11.36 11.85 2.97
N VAL A 104 -10.93 13.00 3.48
CA VAL A 104 -10.82 13.26 4.92
C VAL A 104 -11.42 14.62 5.20
N GLU A 105 -12.23 14.70 6.25
CA GLU A 105 -12.93 15.93 6.64
C GLU A 105 -11.96 17.01 7.15
N GLN A 106 -10.93 16.59 7.92
CA GLN A 106 -9.97 17.50 8.52
C GLN A 106 -8.58 17.31 7.93
N ALA A 107 -7.88 18.44 7.73
CA ALA A 107 -6.49 18.42 7.29
C ALA A 107 -5.62 17.75 8.37
N GLN A 108 -4.88 16.71 7.97
CA GLN A 108 -3.89 16.08 8.81
C GLN A 108 -2.51 16.59 8.39
N GLN A 109 -1.97 17.51 9.19
CA GLN A 109 -0.57 17.92 9.06
C GLN A 109 0.31 16.97 9.87
N GLY A 110 1.46 16.60 9.30
CA GLY A 110 2.46 15.80 10.01
C GLY A 110 3.19 16.61 11.08
N GLY A 111 2.52 16.95 12.18
CA GLY A 111 3.10 17.69 13.31
C GLY A 111 3.82 18.99 12.94
N GLU A 112 4.65 19.49 13.86
CA GLU A 112 5.38 20.77 13.76
C GLU A 112 6.41 20.83 12.61
N GLN A 113 6.77 19.70 12.01
CA GLN A 113 7.80 19.61 10.96
C GLN A 113 7.24 19.54 9.53
N GLY A 114 5.93 19.72 9.37
CA GLY A 114 5.27 19.53 8.09
C GLY A 114 5.13 18.06 7.71
N GLY A 115 4.21 17.80 6.78
CA GLY A 115 3.87 16.44 6.37
C GLY A 115 4.99 15.71 5.62
N LYS A 116 5.17 14.42 5.92
CA LYS A 116 6.16 13.57 5.27
C LYS A 116 5.58 12.89 4.04
N PHE A 117 6.25 13.03 2.91
CA PHE A 117 5.93 12.37 1.65
C PHE A 117 7.08 11.46 1.22
N ASN A 118 6.77 10.36 0.53
CA ASN A 118 7.78 9.48 -0.05
C ASN A 118 8.33 10.06 -1.38
N THR A 119 9.29 9.36 -1.99
CA THR A 119 9.95 9.78 -3.24
C THR A 119 9.02 9.92 -4.45
N TYR A 120 7.79 9.43 -4.37
CA TYR A 120 6.77 9.59 -5.41
C TYR A 120 5.68 10.60 -5.04
N GLY A 121 5.84 11.32 -3.93
CA GLY A 121 4.87 12.33 -3.48
C GLY A 121 3.64 11.78 -2.75
N PHE A 122 3.62 10.51 -2.35
CA PHE A 122 2.52 9.94 -1.54
C PHE A 122 2.82 10.01 -0.05
N SER A 123 1.77 10.08 0.77
CA SER A 123 1.88 10.01 2.24
C SER A 123 0.86 9.03 2.83
N THR A 124 1.22 8.42 3.96
CA THR A 124 0.29 7.60 4.75
C THR A 124 -0.44 8.38 5.83
N HIS A 125 0.01 9.59 6.14
CA HIS A 125 -0.52 10.40 7.26
C HIS A 125 -0.81 11.85 6.90
N THR A 126 -0.19 12.38 5.84
CA THR A 126 -0.36 13.77 5.44
C THR A 126 -1.40 13.88 4.33
N THR A 127 -2.40 14.73 4.56
CA THR A 127 -3.40 15.05 3.56
C THR A 127 -2.93 16.17 2.63
N VAL A 128 -3.42 16.16 1.39
CA VAL A 128 -3.27 17.26 0.43
C VAL A 128 -4.63 17.93 0.20
N PRO A 129 -4.67 19.24 -0.11
CA PRO A 129 -5.93 19.89 -0.43
C PRO A 129 -6.51 19.33 -1.74
N HIS A 130 -7.83 19.29 -1.84
CA HIS A 130 -8.58 18.85 -3.01
C HIS A 130 -9.55 19.95 -3.44
N TRP A 131 -9.50 20.31 -4.72
CA TRP A 131 -10.38 21.27 -5.38
C TRP A 131 -10.74 20.80 -6.79
#